data_AF-A0A8J7XN57-F1
#
_entry.id   AF-A0A8J7XN57-F1
#
_cell.length_a   1.000
_cell.length_b   1.000
_cell.length_c   1.000
_cell.angle_alpha   90.00
_cell.angle_beta   90.00
_cell.angle_gamma   90.00
#
_symmetry.space_group_name_H-M   'P 1'
#
loop_
_entity.id
_entity.type
_entity.pdbx_description
1 polymer ?
#
loop_
_entity_poly.entity_id
_entity_poly.type
_entity_poly.pdbx_seq_one_letter_code
_entity_poly.pdbx_strand_id
1 'polypeptide(L)'
;MICSNSPSTERITHECAHSITILSNGAVVPCSVLREFVCGNLRNDSLADIYNDSSTYTYLREFEMPEQCAGCSYLAYCRGGCLGNRISYTGGTSVLDPLCPCCNVSLRVIPVQSPPASKKELRAGKGKVEGNTTIVKREIKIIERKEEFGAILFNAETGRVFSLGGIALDIWHFISQKETVSFREIMEYVKSEFNGLPEEEKLQWDILGFVDMLEENGLVRRVSDSC
;
A
#
# COMPACT_ATOMS: atom_id res chain seq x y z
N MET A 1 -2.54 -32.31 -21.66
CA MET A 1 -3.94 -32.64 -21.36
C MET A 1 -4.52 -31.43 -20.64
N ILE A 2 -5.08 -30.48 -21.40
CA ILE A 2 -5.74 -29.30 -20.83
C ILE A 2 -7.12 -29.80 -20.42
N CYS A 3 -7.43 -29.81 -19.12
CA CYS A 3 -8.74 -30.21 -18.63
C CYS A 3 -9.80 -29.27 -19.21
N SER A 4 -10.49 -29.77 -20.23
CA SER A 4 -11.70 -29.27 -20.83
C SER A 4 -12.88 -29.54 -19.90
N ASN A 5 -13.01 -28.77 -18.83
CA ASN A 5 -14.24 -28.68 -18.06
C ASN A 5 -14.63 -27.21 -17.95
N SER A 6 -15.44 -26.75 -18.90
CA SER A 6 -16.25 -25.55 -18.75
C SER A 6 -17.63 -25.98 -18.23
N PRO A 7 -17.98 -25.75 -16.95
CA PRO A 7 -19.35 -25.86 -16.50
C PRO A 7 -20.02 -24.50 -16.71
N SER A 8 -21.00 -24.48 -17.61
CA SER A 8 -21.86 -23.35 -17.96
C SER A 8 -22.81 -22.88 -16.84
N THR A 9 -22.47 -23.14 -15.57
CA THR A 9 -23.26 -22.79 -14.38
C THR A 9 -22.42 -22.45 -13.15
N GLU A 10 -21.09 -22.41 -13.24
CA GLU A 10 -20.24 -22.01 -12.11
C GLU A 10 -20.44 -20.52 -11.78
N ARG A 11 -20.74 -20.23 -10.51
CA ARG A 11 -20.69 -18.86 -9.96
C ARG A 11 -19.34 -18.25 -10.36
N ILE A 12 -19.37 -17.18 -11.15
CA ILE A 12 -18.17 -16.47 -11.56
C ILE A 12 -17.61 -15.78 -10.32
N THR A 13 -16.63 -16.42 -9.71
CA THR A 13 -15.95 -15.97 -8.50
C THR A 13 -14.59 -15.40 -8.88
N HIS A 14 -14.09 -14.50 -8.03
CA HIS A 14 -12.82 -13.84 -8.25
C HIS A 14 -11.66 -14.83 -8.11
N GLU A 15 -10.57 -14.64 -8.87
CA GLU A 15 -9.35 -15.47 -8.76
C GLU A 15 -8.83 -15.55 -7.31
N CYS A 16 -8.97 -14.44 -6.58
CA CYS A 16 -8.57 -14.31 -5.17
C CYS A 16 -9.25 -15.32 -4.23
N ALA A 17 -10.38 -15.92 -4.63
CA ALA A 17 -11.05 -16.95 -3.85
C ALA A 17 -10.35 -18.33 -3.95
N HIS A 18 -9.43 -18.51 -4.91
CA HIS A 18 -8.76 -19.78 -5.20
C HIS A 18 -7.23 -19.70 -5.11
N SER A 19 -6.67 -18.49 -5.02
CA SER A 19 -5.24 -18.29 -4.82
C SER A 19 -4.90 -18.18 -3.34
N ILE A 20 -3.73 -18.69 -2.95
CA ILE A 20 -3.16 -18.59 -1.60
C ILE A 20 -1.74 -18.05 -1.71
N THR A 21 -1.41 -17.03 -0.92
CA THR A 21 -0.05 -16.49 -0.76
C THR A 21 0.34 -16.53 0.71
N ILE A 22 1.55 -17.00 0.99
CA ILE A 22 2.10 -17.06 2.36
C ILE A 22 3.23 -16.04 2.46
N LEU A 23 3.09 -15.09 3.38
CA LEU A 23 4.11 -14.07 3.65
C LEU A 23 5.24 -14.65 4.52
N SER A 24 6.40 -13.97 4.54
CA SER A 24 7.58 -14.41 5.31
C SER A 24 7.33 -14.54 6.82
N ASN A 25 6.33 -13.83 7.34
CA ASN A 25 5.87 -13.94 8.72
C ASN A 25 4.78 -15.02 8.92
N GLY A 26 4.57 -15.94 7.96
CA GLY A 26 3.58 -17.01 8.06
C GLY A 26 2.12 -16.57 7.93
N ALA A 27 1.84 -15.28 7.72
CA ALA A 27 0.50 -14.79 7.44
C ALA A 27 0.05 -15.28 6.06
N VAL A 28 -1.19 -15.73 5.97
CA VAL A 28 -1.83 -16.19 4.74
C VAL A 28 -2.71 -15.08 4.20
N VAL A 29 -2.52 -14.73 2.93
CA VAL A 29 -3.30 -13.71 2.21
C VAL A 29 -3.77 -14.31 0.87
N PRO A 30 -4.86 -13.81 0.26
CA PRO A 30 -5.37 -14.39 -0.99
C PRO A 30 -4.43 -14.14 -2.16
N CYS A 31 -3.75 -12.99 -2.20
CA CYS A 31 -2.82 -12.62 -3.27
C CYS A 31 -1.74 -11.68 -2.71
N SER A 32 -0.57 -11.63 -3.34
CA SER A 32 0.55 -10.75 -2.99
C SER A 32 0.25 -9.25 -3.10
N VAL A 33 -0.81 -8.88 -3.83
CA VAL A 33 -1.33 -7.50 -3.95
C VAL A 33 -2.22 -7.15 -2.75
N LEU A 34 -3.01 -8.12 -2.25
CA LEU A 34 -3.97 -7.94 -1.16
C LEU A 34 -3.33 -8.28 0.20
N ARG A 35 -2.19 -7.66 0.50
CA ARG A 35 -1.42 -7.99 1.72
C ARG A 35 -2.16 -7.64 3.00
N GLU A 36 -3.08 -6.69 2.95
CA GLU A 36 -3.90 -6.29 4.09
C GLU A 36 -5.05 -7.29 4.38
N PHE A 37 -5.36 -8.19 3.43
CA PHE A 37 -6.42 -9.20 3.57
C PHE A 37 -5.86 -10.48 4.19
N VAL A 38 -5.49 -10.41 5.46
CA VAL A 38 -4.98 -11.56 6.21
C VAL A 38 -6.11 -12.55 6.51
N CYS A 39 -6.01 -13.76 5.94
CA CYS A 39 -6.97 -14.84 6.14
C CYS A 39 -6.66 -15.67 7.39
N GLY A 40 -5.42 -15.64 7.89
CA GLY A 40 -4.96 -16.41 9.06
C GLY A 40 -3.44 -16.49 9.13
N ASN A 41 -2.90 -17.30 10.05
CA ASN A 41 -1.46 -17.50 10.17
C ASN A 41 -1.10 -18.98 10.40
N LEU A 42 -0.19 -19.52 9.58
CA LEU A 42 0.23 -20.92 9.65
C LEU A 42 0.98 -21.30 10.93
N ARG A 43 1.33 -20.34 11.79
CA ARG A 43 1.87 -20.63 13.12
C ARG A 43 0.81 -21.12 14.11
N ASN A 44 -0.45 -20.75 13.88
CA ASN A 44 -1.55 -21.00 14.81
C ASN A 44 -2.62 -21.93 14.20
N ASP A 45 -2.86 -21.83 12.89
CA ASP A 45 -3.98 -22.48 12.21
C ASP A 45 -3.48 -23.36 11.06
N SER A 46 -4.24 -24.42 10.71
CA SER A 46 -3.92 -25.21 9.53
C SER A 46 -4.32 -24.47 8.26
N LEU A 47 -3.61 -24.72 7.15
CA LEU A 47 -3.94 -24.12 5.86
C LEU A 47 -5.37 -24.45 5.41
N ALA A 48 -5.84 -25.66 5.73
CA ALA A 48 -7.19 -26.11 5.38
C ALA A 48 -8.26 -25.30 6.11
N ASP A 49 -8.07 -25.06 7.42
CA ASP A 49 -9.00 -24.27 8.23
C ASP A 49 -9.02 -22.82 7.76
N ILE A 50 -7.84 -22.24 7.49
CA ILE A 50 -7.74 -20.88 6.94
C ILE A 50 -8.50 -20.78 5.61
N TYR A 51 -8.28 -21.74 4.70
CA TYR A 51 -8.88 -21.70 3.37
C TYR A 51 -10.39 -21.92 3.39
N ASN A 52 -10.88 -22.85 4.22
CA ASN A 52 -12.29 -23.21 4.23
C ASN A 52 -13.15 -22.30 5.12
N ASP A 53 -12.60 -21.85 6.24
CA ASP A 53 -13.39 -21.27 7.33
C ASP A 53 -13.06 -19.80 7.61
N SER A 54 -12.00 -19.23 7.04
CA SER A 54 -11.72 -17.80 7.25
C SER A 54 -12.81 -16.93 6.64
N SER A 55 -13.23 -15.91 7.40
CA SER A 55 -14.20 -14.92 6.94
C SER A 55 -13.77 -14.21 5.65
N THR A 56 -12.46 -14.04 5.45
CA THR A 56 -11.89 -13.46 4.23
C THR A 56 -12.12 -14.35 3.01
N TYR A 57 -11.82 -15.65 3.07
CA TYR A 57 -12.10 -16.54 1.92
C TYR A 57 -13.60 -16.70 1.68
N THR A 58 -14.41 -16.74 2.74
CA THR A 58 -15.88 -16.73 2.61
C THR A 58 -16.35 -15.47 1.87
N TYR A 59 -15.89 -14.29 2.28
CA TYR A 59 -16.19 -13.03 1.61
C TYR A 59 -15.78 -13.03 0.11
N LEU A 60 -14.59 -13.56 -0.20
CA LEU A 60 -14.09 -13.63 -1.58
C LEU A 60 -14.89 -14.61 -2.45
N ARG A 61 -15.43 -15.69 -1.88
CA ARG A 61 -16.28 -16.68 -2.57
C ARG A 61 -17.70 -16.18 -2.77
N GLU A 62 -18.19 -15.35 -1.85
CA GLU A 62 -19.53 -14.76 -1.90
C GLU A 62 -19.57 -13.41 -2.63
N PHE A 63 -18.44 -12.99 -3.20
CA PHE A 63 -18.29 -11.69 -3.83
C PHE A 63 -19.32 -11.45 -4.96
N GLU A 64 -19.99 -10.30 -4.89
CA GLU A 64 -20.95 -9.85 -5.90
C GLU A 64 -20.26 -9.06 -7.01
N MET A 65 -20.48 -9.49 -8.25
CA MET A 65 -19.93 -8.84 -9.43
C MET A 65 -20.54 -7.43 -9.61
N PRO A 66 -19.75 -6.41 -10.02
CA PRO A 66 -20.31 -5.11 -10.38
C PRO A 66 -21.37 -5.24 -11.48
N GLU A 67 -22.45 -4.47 -11.39
CA GLU A 67 -23.57 -4.53 -12.34
C GLU A 67 -23.12 -4.27 -13.79
N GLN A 68 -22.10 -3.45 -14.00
CA GLN A 68 -21.58 -3.15 -15.33
C GLN A 68 -20.88 -4.35 -15.98
N CYS A 69 -20.48 -5.36 -15.19
CA CYS A 69 -20.00 -6.62 -15.71
C CYS A 69 -21.16 -7.54 -16.15
N ALA A 70 -22.39 -7.32 -15.68
CA ALA A 70 -23.55 -8.10 -16.08
C ALA A 70 -23.82 -7.89 -17.58
N GLY A 71 -23.70 -8.97 -18.36
CA GLY A 71 -23.84 -8.91 -19.82
C GLY A 71 -22.56 -8.51 -20.58
N CYS A 72 -21.43 -8.33 -19.89
CA CYS A 72 -20.15 -8.09 -20.57
C CYS A 72 -19.69 -9.34 -21.33
N SER A 73 -19.43 -9.21 -22.63
CA SER A 73 -18.98 -10.32 -23.50
C SER A 73 -17.64 -10.92 -23.07
N TYR A 74 -16.82 -10.18 -22.32
CA TYR A 74 -15.52 -10.63 -21.83
C TYR A 74 -15.57 -11.24 -20.42
N LEU A 75 -16.73 -11.27 -19.76
CA LEU A 75 -16.85 -11.71 -18.37
C LEU A 75 -16.35 -13.15 -18.17
N ALA A 76 -16.60 -14.04 -19.13
CA ALA A 76 -16.13 -15.44 -19.07
C ALA A 76 -14.59 -15.57 -19.04
N TYR A 77 -13.88 -14.57 -19.55
CA TYR A 77 -12.41 -14.55 -19.62
C TYR A 77 -11.80 -13.76 -18.47
N CYS A 78 -12.30 -12.54 -18.25
CA CYS A 78 -11.75 -11.59 -17.28
C CYS A 78 -12.25 -11.86 -15.85
N ARG A 79 -13.42 -12.51 -15.70
CA ARG A 79 -14.07 -12.78 -14.41
C ARG A 79 -14.26 -11.54 -13.52
N GLY A 80 -14.37 -10.37 -14.14
CA GLY A 80 -14.50 -9.08 -13.45
C GLY A 80 -13.19 -8.30 -13.28
N GLY A 81 -12.03 -8.87 -13.60
CA GLY A 81 -10.73 -8.19 -13.49
C GLY A 81 -10.04 -8.51 -12.16
N CYS A 82 -9.24 -7.58 -11.66
CA CYS A 82 -8.43 -7.72 -10.46
C CYS A 82 -9.04 -6.96 -9.28
N LEU A 83 -9.49 -7.68 -8.25
CA LEU A 83 -9.96 -7.14 -6.97
C LEU A 83 -8.86 -6.32 -6.28
N GLY A 84 -7.61 -6.75 -6.42
CA GLY A 84 -6.43 -5.99 -6.03
C GLY A 84 -6.47 -4.58 -6.63
N ASN A 85 -6.62 -4.45 -7.94
CA ASN A 85 -6.68 -3.15 -8.60
C ASN A 85 -7.88 -2.33 -8.12
N ARG A 86 -9.08 -2.94 -8.05
CA ARG A 86 -10.28 -2.23 -7.58
C ARG A 86 -10.05 -1.59 -6.22
N ILE A 87 -9.56 -2.37 -5.26
CA ILE A 87 -9.26 -1.89 -3.91
C ILE A 87 -8.10 -0.89 -3.96
N SER A 88 -7.02 -1.21 -4.67
CA SER A 88 -5.80 -0.40 -4.78
C SER A 88 -6.02 1.00 -5.34
N TYR A 89 -6.88 1.12 -6.34
CA TYR A 89 -7.10 2.37 -7.06
C TYR A 89 -8.33 3.13 -6.58
N THR A 90 -9.35 2.45 -6.05
CA THR A 90 -10.64 3.08 -5.73
C THR A 90 -11.08 2.94 -4.28
N GLY A 91 -10.43 2.07 -3.50
CA GLY A 91 -10.84 1.73 -2.13
C GLY A 91 -12.10 0.86 -2.03
N GLY A 92 -12.71 0.48 -3.15
CA GLY A 92 -13.94 -0.32 -3.17
C GLY A 92 -13.75 -1.69 -3.81
N THR A 93 -14.53 -2.68 -3.38
CA THR A 93 -14.56 -4.03 -3.96
C THR A 93 -15.63 -4.15 -5.05
N SER A 94 -16.77 -3.46 -4.88
CA SER A 94 -17.93 -3.46 -5.79
C SER A 94 -17.82 -2.51 -6.98
N VAL A 95 -16.65 -1.94 -7.23
CA VAL A 95 -16.41 -1.09 -8.41
C VAL A 95 -15.85 -1.90 -9.58
N LEU A 96 -15.88 -1.32 -10.77
CA LEU A 96 -15.16 -1.88 -11.92
C LEU A 96 -13.64 -1.87 -11.67
N ASP A 97 -12.94 -2.87 -12.21
CA ASP A 97 -11.48 -2.79 -12.32
C ASP A 97 -11.13 -1.56 -13.18
N PRO A 98 -10.33 -0.61 -12.68
CA PRO A 98 -9.95 0.57 -13.45
C PRO A 98 -9.13 0.26 -14.71
N LEU A 99 -8.57 -0.94 -14.81
CA LEU A 99 -7.91 -1.43 -16.02
C LEU A 99 -8.86 -2.17 -16.98
N CYS A 100 -10.16 -2.18 -16.70
CA CYS A 100 -11.16 -2.76 -17.60
C CYS A 100 -11.14 -2.04 -18.96
N PRO A 101 -10.87 -2.76 -20.08
CA PRO A 101 -10.79 -2.12 -21.40
C PRO A 101 -12.17 -1.72 -21.95
N CYS A 102 -13.25 -2.32 -21.43
CA CYS A 102 -14.61 -2.11 -21.93
C CYS A 102 -15.26 -0.82 -21.43
N CYS A 103 -14.81 -0.32 -20.29
CA CYS A 103 -15.40 0.82 -19.62
C CYS A 103 -14.23 1.73 -19.28
N ASN A 104 -14.08 2.84 -20.01
CA ASN A 104 -12.95 3.76 -19.84
C ASN A 104 -13.06 4.46 -18.46
N VAL A 105 -12.68 3.76 -17.38
CA VAL A 105 -12.75 4.27 -16.01
C VAL A 105 -11.63 5.29 -15.86
N SER A 106 -11.95 6.52 -15.47
CA SER A 106 -10.93 7.52 -15.20
C SER A 106 -10.10 7.06 -13.99
N LEU A 107 -8.82 6.74 -14.24
CA LEU A 107 -7.87 6.38 -13.20
C LEU A 107 -7.67 7.59 -12.27
N ARG A 108 -8.37 7.61 -11.14
CA ARG A 108 -7.94 8.37 -9.96
C ARG A 108 -7.32 7.36 -9.02
N VAL A 109 -6.02 7.51 -8.75
CA VAL A 109 -5.37 6.76 -7.68
C VAL A 109 -5.90 7.30 -6.35
N ILE A 110 -6.83 6.58 -5.73
CA ILE A 110 -7.24 6.85 -4.36
C ILE A 110 -6.37 5.97 -3.45
N PRO A 111 -5.66 6.53 -2.46
CA PRO A 111 -4.92 5.70 -1.51
C PRO A 111 -5.89 4.74 -0.81
N VAL A 112 -5.56 3.44 -0.85
CA VAL A 112 -6.34 2.37 -0.20
C VAL A 112 -6.55 2.73 1.26
N GLN A 113 -7.80 2.93 1.65
CA GLN A 113 -8.14 2.85 3.06
C GLN A 113 -8.26 1.37 3.39
N SER A 114 -7.40 0.90 4.29
CA SER A 114 -7.52 -0.43 4.89
C SER A 114 -8.98 -0.67 5.31
N PRO A 115 -9.57 -1.86 5.10
CA PRO A 115 -10.82 -2.20 5.76
C PRO A 115 -10.65 -1.99 7.28
N PRO A 116 -11.74 -1.80 8.06
CA PRO A 116 -11.64 -1.66 9.51
C PRO A 116 -11.07 -2.95 10.08
N ALA A 117 -9.75 -3.03 10.14
CA ALA A 117 -9.04 -4.02 10.90
C ALA A 117 -9.58 -3.89 12.32
N SER A 118 -9.91 -5.04 12.93
CA SER A 118 -10.00 -5.10 14.38
C SER A 118 -8.78 -4.35 14.93
N LYS A 119 -8.99 -3.51 15.95
CA LYS A 119 -8.10 -2.44 16.45
C LYS A 119 -6.67 -2.87 16.88
N LYS A 120 -6.15 -4.01 16.40
CA LYS A 120 -4.88 -4.62 16.79
C LYS A 120 -3.81 -4.73 15.70
N GLU A 121 -4.08 -4.49 14.41
CA GLU A 121 -3.05 -4.72 13.36
C GLU A 121 -2.93 -3.64 12.28
N LEU A 122 -3.28 -2.39 12.59
CA LEU A 122 -2.52 -1.27 12.00
C LEU A 122 -1.17 -1.26 12.72
N ARG A 123 -0.08 -1.44 11.98
CA ARG A 123 1.24 -1.02 12.46
C ARG A 123 1.15 0.49 12.66
N ALA A 124 0.74 0.89 13.85
CA ALA A 124 0.96 2.22 14.37
C ALA A 124 2.43 2.53 14.13
N GLY A 125 2.72 3.67 13.49
CA GLY A 125 4.04 4.27 13.59
C GLY A 125 4.40 4.26 15.07
N LYS A 126 5.46 3.53 15.42
CA LYS A 126 5.96 3.52 16.79
C LYS A 126 6.70 4.83 17.00
N GLY A 127 5.95 5.89 17.23
CA GLY A 127 6.50 7.21 17.49
C GLY A 127 5.41 8.11 18.03
N LYS A 128 5.45 8.37 19.34
CA LYS A 128 4.77 9.53 19.91
C LYS A 128 5.46 10.76 19.28
N VAL A 129 4.69 11.70 18.76
CA VAL A 129 5.22 13.01 18.36
C VAL A 129 5.68 13.72 19.62
N GLU A 130 6.95 13.57 19.98
CA GLU A 130 7.58 14.46 20.94
C GLU A 130 8.00 15.71 20.17
N GLY A 131 7.46 16.86 20.59
CA GLY A 131 7.54 18.14 19.89
C GLY A 131 8.94 18.70 19.63
N ASN A 132 9.99 17.99 20.04
CA ASN A 132 11.41 18.33 19.82
C ASN A 132 12.17 17.23 19.05
N THR A 133 11.52 16.57 18.08
CA THR A 133 12.23 15.58 17.25
C THR A 133 13.06 16.29 16.17
N THR A 134 14.39 16.19 16.29
CA THR A 134 15.34 16.68 15.29
C THR A 134 15.75 15.54 14.37
N ILE A 135 15.68 15.77 13.05
CA ILE A 135 16.09 14.82 12.02
C ILE A 135 17.46 15.25 11.53
N VAL A 136 18.44 14.37 11.70
CA VAL A 136 19.82 14.59 11.27
C VAL A 136 20.05 13.81 9.99
N LYS A 137 20.50 14.52 8.95
CA LYS A 137 20.92 13.90 7.69
C LYS A 137 22.20 13.12 7.93
N ARG A 138 22.28 11.89 7.43
CA ARG A 138 23.55 11.15 7.41
C ARG A 138 24.33 11.51 6.15
N GLU A 139 25.64 11.65 6.28
CA GLU A 139 26.55 11.73 5.14
C GLU A 139 26.62 10.36 4.46
N ILE A 140 25.76 10.14 3.45
CA ILE A 140 25.70 8.89 2.69
C ILE A 140 25.82 9.23 1.21
N LYS A 141 26.55 8.38 0.49
CA LYS A 141 26.55 8.44 -0.98
C LYS A 141 25.24 7.89 -1.55
N ILE A 142 24.31 8.80 -1.86
CA ILE A 142 23.06 8.48 -2.56
C ILE A 142 23.24 8.76 -4.06
N ILE A 143 22.91 7.77 -4.88
CA ILE A 143 22.79 7.93 -6.34
C ILE A 143 21.31 8.09 -6.66
N GLU A 144 20.94 9.26 -7.18
CA GLU A 144 19.57 9.59 -7.58
C GLU A 144 19.43 9.50 -9.10
N ARG A 145 18.39 8.81 -9.57
CA ARG A 145 17.93 8.85 -10.96
C ARG A 145 16.51 9.40 -11.01
N LYS A 146 16.33 10.51 -11.72
CA LYS A 146 15.01 11.10 -11.97
C LYS A 146 14.20 10.23 -12.94
N GLU A 147 12.90 10.14 -12.65
CA GLU A 147 11.89 9.42 -13.43
C GLU A 147 10.65 10.32 -13.60
N GLU A 148 9.72 9.95 -14.48
CA GLU A 148 8.49 10.73 -14.71
C GLU A 148 7.60 10.85 -13.46
N PHE A 149 7.63 9.86 -12.56
CA PHE A 149 6.83 9.86 -11.32
C PHE A 149 7.56 10.49 -10.11
N GLY A 150 8.85 10.82 -10.24
CA GLY A 150 9.71 11.25 -9.12
C GLY A 150 11.16 10.80 -9.31
N ALA A 151 11.69 9.98 -8.39
CA ALA A 151 13.05 9.46 -8.50
C ALA A 151 13.24 8.08 -7.87
N ILE A 152 14.25 7.38 -8.37
CA ILE A 152 14.80 6.17 -7.76
C ILE A 152 16.12 6.54 -7.08
N LEU A 153 16.25 6.17 -5.80
CA LEU A 153 17.43 6.42 -4.98
C LEU A 153 18.11 5.09 -4.68
N PHE A 154 19.44 5.08 -4.84
CA PHE A 154 20.30 3.97 -4.48
C PHE A 154 21.28 4.39 -3.39
N ASN A 155 21.20 3.72 -2.24
CA ASN A 155 22.16 3.87 -1.17
C ASN A 155 23.39 3.00 -1.49
N ALA A 156 24.50 3.63 -1.88
CA ALA A 156 25.70 2.93 -2.31
C ALA A 156 26.44 2.20 -1.17
N GLU A 157 26.16 2.54 0.09
CA GLU A 157 26.78 1.89 1.25
C GLU A 157 26.02 0.63 1.67
N THR A 158 24.69 0.65 1.60
CA THR A 158 23.84 -0.47 2.03
C THR A 158 23.35 -1.35 0.87
N GLY A 159 23.49 -0.90 -0.38
CA GLY A 159 22.96 -1.58 -1.56
C GLY A 159 21.44 -1.49 -1.71
N ARG A 160 20.76 -0.67 -0.89
CA ARG A 160 19.29 -0.53 -0.92
C ARG A 160 18.83 0.40 -2.03
N VAL A 161 17.70 0.05 -2.64
CA VAL A 161 17.01 0.83 -3.66
C VAL A 161 15.60 1.16 -3.16
N PHE A 162 15.18 2.41 -3.29
CA PHE A 162 13.82 2.84 -2.98
C PHE A 162 13.40 3.97 -3.92
N SER A 163 12.08 4.15 -4.09
CA SER A 163 11.51 5.14 -4.99
C SER A 163 10.78 6.23 -4.20
N LEU A 164 10.95 7.47 -4.61
CA LEU A 164 10.20 8.62 -4.10
C LEU A 164 9.27 9.14 -5.21
N GLY A 165 7.98 9.30 -4.89
CA GLY A 165 7.06 10.05 -5.74
C GLY A 165 7.34 11.56 -5.69
N GLY A 166 6.81 12.34 -6.62
CA GLY A 166 7.08 13.79 -6.74
C GLY A 166 7.08 14.57 -5.41
N ILE A 167 5.98 14.54 -4.65
CA ILE A 167 5.88 15.24 -3.35
C ILE A 167 6.93 14.75 -2.35
N ALA A 168 7.13 13.44 -2.26
CA ALA A 168 8.12 12.85 -1.36
C ALA A 168 9.55 13.21 -1.77
N LEU A 169 9.81 13.36 -3.08
CA LEU A 169 11.08 13.80 -3.61
C LEU A 169 11.35 15.27 -3.25
N ASP A 170 10.36 16.15 -3.38
CA ASP A 170 10.50 17.57 -3.01
C ASP A 170 10.81 17.72 -1.52
N ILE A 171 10.10 17.00 -0.65
CA ILE A 171 10.37 16.99 0.79
C ILE A 171 11.75 16.41 1.08
N TRP A 172 12.15 15.33 0.41
CA TRP A 172 13.51 14.79 0.54
C TRP A 172 14.57 15.81 0.12
N HIS A 173 14.36 16.52 -0.99
CA HIS A 173 15.29 17.56 -1.46
C HIS A 173 15.43 18.67 -0.41
N PHE A 174 14.33 19.14 0.17
CA PHE A 174 14.34 20.10 1.29
C PHE A 174 15.13 19.58 2.50
N ILE A 175 14.87 18.35 2.96
CA ILE A 175 15.58 17.74 4.08
C ILE A 175 17.08 17.59 3.75
N SER A 176 17.40 17.16 2.53
CA SER A 176 18.76 16.82 2.12
C SER A 176 19.68 18.04 1.98
N GLN A 177 19.14 19.25 1.88
CA GLN A 177 19.92 20.49 1.81
C GLN A 177 20.45 20.94 3.17
N LYS A 178 19.94 20.37 4.27
CA LYS A 178 20.32 20.72 5.65
C LYS A 178 21.04 19.54 6.32
N GLU A 179 21.98 19.84 7.21
CA GLU A 179 22.58 18.82 8.09
C GLU A 179 21.56 18.35 9.14
N THR A 180 20.75 19.27 9.66
CA THR A 180 19.72 19.02 10.65
C THR A 180 18.43 19.75 10.28
N VAL A 181 17.29 19.10 10.45
CA VAL A 181 15.97 19.71 10.23
C VAL A 181 15.00 19.24 11.31
N SER A 182 14.25 20.17 11.91
CA SER A 182 13.22 19.82 12.88
C SER A 182 11.95 19.34 12.18
N PHE A 183 11.16 18.49 12.85
CA PHE A 183 9.84 18.09 12.34
C PHE A 183 8.94 19.30 12.04
N ARG A 184 9.02 20.36 12.86
CA ARG A 184 8.28 21.60 12.66
C ARG A 184 8.65 22.29 11.34
N GLU A 185 9.94 22.37 11.01
CA GLU A 185 10.38 22.96 9.74
C GLU A 185 9.89 22.16 8.52
N ILE A 186 9.83 20.83 8.60
CA ILE A 186 9.26 20.01 7.53
C ILE A 186 7.78 20.32 7.36
N MET A 187 7.03 20.41 8.47
CA MET A 187 5.61 20.76 8.43
C MET A 187 5.38 22.17 7.86
N GLU A 188 6.21 23.15 8.24
CA GLU A 188 6.15 24.52 7.71
C GLU A 188 6.42 24.56 6.21
N TYR A 189 7.45 23.84 5.73
CA TYR A 189 7.75 23.70 4.30
C TYR A 189 6.59 23.06 3.53
N VAL A 190 6.03 21.95 4.04
CA VAL A 190 4.92 21.28 3.36
C VAL A 190 3.69 22.18 3.28
N LYS A 191 3.39 22.93 4.35
CA LYS A 191 2.29 23.91 4.38
C LYS A 191 2.52 25.11 3.46
N SER A 192 3.78 25.48 3.17
CA SER A 192 4.09 26.60 2.26
C SER A 192 4.07 26.19 0.79
N GLU A 193 4.54 25.00 0.47
CA GLU A 193 4.72 24.57 -0.93
C GLU A 193 3.47 23.91 -1.53
N PHE A 194 2.65 23.24 -0.72
CA PHE A 194 1.56 22.40 -1.23
C PHE A 194 0.17 22.91 -0.82
N ASN A 195 -0.76 22.84 -1.77
CA ASN A 195 -2.17 23.19 -1.57
C ASN A 195 -3.04 21.93 -1.42
N GLY A 196 -4.22 22.07 -0.81
CA GLY A 196 -5.18 20.97 -0.67
C GLY A 196 -4.75 19.88 0.32
N LEU A 197 -4.00 20.28 1.35
CA LEU A 197 -3.49 19.38 2.38
C LEU A 197 -4.62 18.77 3.22
N PRO A 198 -4.45 17.52 3.72
CA PRO A 198 -5.40 16.91 4.63
C PRO A 198 -5.41 17.62 6.00
N GLU A 199 -6.31 17.18 6.89
CA GLU A 199 -6.33 17.63 8.29
C GLU A 199 -4.96 17.48 8.94
N GLU A 200 -4.60 18.43 9.81
CA GLU A 200 -3.26 18.55 10.36
C GLU A 200 -2.78 17.28 11.07
N GLU A 201 -3.66 16.61 11.81
CA GLU A 201 -3.33 15.34 12.48
C GLU A 201 -2.91 14.27 11.45
N LYS A 202 -3.67 14.12 10.36
CA LYS A 202 -3.35 13.17 9.30
C LYS A 202 -2.05 13.54 8.58
N LEU A 203 -1.84 14.83 8.30
CA LEU A 203 -0.61 15.30 7.68
C LEU A 203 0.62 14.97 8.54
N GLN A 204 0.52 15.19 9.86
CA GLN A 204 1.59 14.83 10.78
C GLN A 204 1.91 13.32 10.71
N TRP A 205 0.88 12.46 10.71
CA TRP A 205 1.06 11.02 10.55
C TRP A 205 1.75 10.63 9.24
N ASP A 206 1.36 11.25 8.12
CA ASP A 206 1.95 10.97 6.81
C ASP A 206 3.43 11.40 6.77
N ILE A 207 3.77 12.57 7.32
CA ILE A 207 5.16 13.06 7.38
C ILE A 207 6.00 12.22 8.34
N LEU A 208 5.45 11.76 9.46
CA LEU A 208 6.15 10.83 10.36
C LEU A 208 6.46 9.51 9.67
N GLY A 209 5.48 8.93 8.99
CA GLY A 209 5.66 7.69 8.22
C GLY A 209 6.69 7.86 7.11
N PHE A 210 6.74 9.03 6.48
CA PHE A 210 7.78 9.35 5.52
C PHE A 210 9.17 9.39 6.16
N VAL A 211 9.32 10.07 7.31
CA VAL A 211 10.59 10.13 8.03
C VAL A 211 11.02 8.75 8.56
N ASP A 212 10.07 7.93 9.02
CA ASP A 212 10.33 6.53 9.41
C ASP A 212 10.94 5.76 8.23
N MET A 213 10.36 5.89 7.03
CA MET A 213 10.88 5.27 5.81
C MET A 213 12.30 5.75 5.47
N LEU A 214 12.59 7.05 5.61
CA LEU A 214 13.93 7.59 5.38
C LEU A 214 14.95 7.01 6.39
N GLU A 215 14.56 6.90 7.65
CA GLU A 215 15.40 6.34 8.72
C GLU A 215 15.63 4.83 8.53
N GLU A 216 14.59 4.07 8.15
CA GLU A 216 14.70 2.65 7.82
C GLU A 216 15.64 2.42 6.64
N ASN A 217 15.64 3.29 5.64
CA ASN A 217 16.57 3.27 4.50
C ASN A 217 17.96 3.84 4.84
N GLY A 218 18.14 4.26 6.09
CA GLY A 218 19.39 4.71 6.67
C GLY A 218 19.77 6.13 6.31
N LEU A 219 18.92 6.90 5.62
CA LEU A 219 19.22 8.23 5.06
C LEU A 219 19.31 9.33 6.12
N VAL A 220 18.50 9.19 7.15
CA VAL A 220 18.39 10.14 8.26
C VAL A 220 18.46 9.37 9.58
N ARG A 221 18.61 10.11 10.68
CA ARG A 221 18.48 9.59 12.04
C ARG A 221 17.69 10.60 12.87
N ARG A 222 16.76 10.12 13.69
CA ARG A 222 16.12 10.97 14.69
C ARG A 222 17.00 11.12 15.93
N VAL A 223 17.05 12.34 16.44
CA VAL A 223 17.65 12.69 17.73
C VAL A 223 16.55 13.35 18.55
N SER A 224 16.15 12.69 19.63
CA SER A 224 15.34 13.29 20.68
C SER A 224 16.26 14.11 21.57
N ASP A 225 15.90 15.38 21.83
CA ASP A 225 16.57 16.18 22.85
C ASP A 225 16.31 15.55 24.24
N SER A 226 17.16 14.61 24.63
CA SER A 226 17.24 14.16 26.02
C SER A 226 17.99 15.23 26.81
N CYS A 227 17.26 16.04 27.57
CA CYS A 227 17.79 16.54 28.84
C CYS A 227 17.85 15.37 29.83
#